data_AF-A0A849F633-F1
#
_entry.id   AF-A0A849F633-F1
#
_cell.length_a   1.000
_cell.length_b   1.000
_cell.length_c   1.000
_cell.angle_alpha   90.00
_cell.angle_beta   90.00
_cell.angle_gamma   90.00
#
_symmetry.space_group_name_H-M   'P 1'
#
loop_
_entity.id
_entity.type
_entity.pdbx_description
1 polymer ?
#
loop_
_entity_poly.entity_id
_entity_poly.type
_entity_poly.pdbx_seq_one_letter_code
_entity_poly.pdbx_strand_id
1 'polypeptide(L)' 'IEPSFTGTLLADKAESVIFDNSKIKTFVPEFKATIPFAIGIQQTLKWLDEDPQRKFVNLITNEKIERILRSYKAL' A
#
# COMPACT_ATOMS: atom_id res chain seq x y z
N ILE A 1 2.62 -20.05 -7.58
CA ILE A 1 1.67 -18.91 -7.56
C ILE A 1 0.55 -19.30 -6.60
N GLU A 2 0.26 -18.50 -5.57
CA GLU A 2 -0.89 -18.77 -4.67
C GLU A 2 -2.19 -18.69 -5.50
N PRO A 3 -2.95 -19.79 -5.68
CA PRO A 3 -4.03 -19.83 -6.68
C PRO A 3 -5.11 -18.76 -6.50
N SER A 4 -5.32 -18.30 -5.26
CA SER A 4 -6.27 -17.22 -4.97
C SER A 4 -5.87 -15.86 -5.56
N PHE A 5 -4.62 -15.67 -5.97
CA PHE A 5 -4.13 -14.38 -6.50
C PHE A 5 -4.17 -14.25 -8.02
N THR A 6 -4.37 -15.33 -8.76
CA THR A 6 -4.29 -15.35 -10.23
C THR A 6 -5.23 -14.34 -10.92
N GLY A 7 -6.39 -14.04 -10.33
CA GLY A 7 -7.34 -13.05 -10.87
C GLY A 7 -7.24 -11.65 -10.26
N THR A 8 -6.78 -11.52 -9.01
CA THR A 8 -6.73 -10.23 -8.28
C THR A 8 -5.52 -9.37 -8.63
N LEU A 9 -4.55 -9.95 -9.33
CA LEU A 9 -3.36 -9.23 -9.77
C LEU A 9 -3.59 -8.45 -11.07
N LEU A 10 -4.77 -8.56 -11.67
CA LEU A 10 -5.17 -7.76 -12.83
C LEU A 10 -5.69 -6.40 -12.38
N ALA A 11 -5.65 -5.41 -13.28
CA ALA A 11 -6.11 -4.04 -13.06
C ALA A 11 -5.28 -3.23 -12.04
N ASP A 12 -5.88 -2.75 -10.95
CA ASP A 12 -5.27 -1.77 -10.03
C ASP A 12 -3.93 -2.22 -9.41
N LYS A 13 -3.65 -3.53 -9.40
CA LYS A 13 -2.39 -4.12 -8.92
C LYS A 13 -1.34 -4.32 -10.03
N ALA A 14 -1.76 -4.26 -11.30
CA ALA A 14 -0.88 -4.38 -12.46
C ALA A 14 -0.57 -3.01 -13.09
N GLU A 15 -1.42 -2.02 -12.88
CA GLU A 15 -1.35 -0.74 -13.57
C GLU A 15 -1.02 0.41 -12.61
N SER A 16 -0.20 1.35 -13.09
CA SER A 16 0.02 2.62 -12.39
C SER A 16 -1.11 3.60 -12.73
N VAL A 17 -1.48 4.44 -11.76
CA VAL A 17 -2.56 5.42 -11.92
C VAL A 17 -2.13 6.81 -11.46
N ILE A 18 -2.52 7.83 -12.24
CA ILE A 18 -2.45 9.25 -11.88
C ILE A 18 -3.86 9.81 -12.00
N PHE A 19 -4.37 10.42 -10.93
CA PHE A 19 -5.71 10.98 -10.90
C PHE A 19 -5.71 12.46 -11.30
N ASP A 20 -6.56 12.83 -12.26
CA ASP A 20 -6.91 14.22 -12.50
C ASP A 20 -7.79 14.73 -11.35
N ASN A 21 -7.34 15.80 -10.69
CA ASN A 21 -8.06 16.42 -9.58
C ASN A 21 -8.85 17.67 -9.98
N SER A 22 -8.99 17.95 -11.29
CA SER A 22 -9.73 19.11 -11.80
C SER A 22 -11.15 19.16 -11.25
N LYS A 23 -11.86 18.02 -11.18
CA LYS A 23 -13.22 17.96 -10.65
C LYS A 23 -13.33 18.50 -9.21
N ILE A 24 -12.53 17.97 -8.28
CA ILE A 24 -12.60 18.42 -6.88
C ILE A 24 -12.12 19.86 -6.73
N LYS A 25 -11.10 20.27 -7.49
CA LYS A 25 -10.57 21.64 -7.47
C LYS A 25 -11.57 22.66 -8.02
N THR A 26 -12.43 22.28 -8.97
CA THR A 26 -13.49 23.15 -9.48
C THR A 26 -14.56 23.42 -8.42
N PHE A 27 -14.98 22.39 -7.68
CA PHE A 27 -16.07 22.52 -6.70
C PHE A 27 -15.60 22.92 -5.30
N VAL A 28 -14.32 22.68 -4.98
CA VAL A 28 -13.69 22.99 -3.69
C VAL A 28 -12.30 23.59 -3.96
N PRO A 29 -12.20 24.89 -4.30
CA PRO A 29 -10.93 25.54 -4.66
C PRO A 29 -9.88 25.54 -3.54
N GLU A 30 -10.31 25.41 -2.29
CA GLU A 30 -9.45 25.30 -1.11
C GLU A 30 -8.78 23.93 -0.99
N PHE A 31 -9.28 22.91 -1.69
CA PHE A 31 -8.69 21.57 -1.68
C PHE A 31 -7.31 21.58 -2.35
N LYS A 32 -6.27 21.42 -1.54
CA LYS A 32 -4.86 21.44 -1.98
C LYS A 32 -4.08 20.32 -1.32
N ALA A 33 -3.45 19.47 -2.13
CA ALA A 33 -2.44 18.53 -1.65
C ALA A 33 -1.13 19.29 -1.45
N THR A 34 -0.83 19.66 -0.21
CA THR A 34 0.35 20.48 0.15
C THR A 34 1.52 19.68 0.71
N ILE A 35 1.29 18.42 1.08
CA ILE A 35 2.31 17.53 1.65
C ILE A 35 2.77 16.56 0.56
N PRO A 36 4.04 16.63 0.11
CA PRO A 36 4.59 15.65 -0.81
C PRO A 36 4.61 14.26 -0.16
N PHE A 37 4.43 13.20 -0.96
CA PHE A 37 4.41 11.83 -0.45
C PHE A 37 5.64 11.48 0.39
N ALA A 38 6.85 11.89 -0.04
CA ALA A 38 8.08 11.64 0.69
C ALA A 38 8.08 12.22 2.12
N ILE A 39 7.41 13.35 2.33
CA ILE A 39 7.26 13.96 3.67
C ILE A 39 6.14 13.26 4.44
N GLY A 40 4.99 13.02 3.79
CA GLY A 40 3.86 12.34 4.42
C GLY A 40 4.21 10.94 4.90
N ILE A 41 4.96 10.16 4.12
CA ILE A 41 5.33 8.79 4.51
C ILE A 41 6.27 8.78 5.72
N GLN A 42 7.17 9.76 5.86
CA GLN A 42 8.01 9.89 7.06
C GLN A 42 7.16 10.16 8.31
N GLN A 43 6.11 10.98 8.20
CA GLN A 43 5.18 11.24 9.31
C GLN A 43 4.40 9.98 9.69
N THR A 44 3.94 9.21 8.70
CA THR A 44 3.29 7.91 8.93
C THR A 44 4.20 6.94 9.65
N LEU A 45 5.47 6.82 9.23
CA LEU A 45 6.44 5.94 9.89
C LEU A 45 6.68 6.36 11.34
N LYS A 46 6.90 7.65 11.58
CA LYS A 46 7.05 8.19 12.93
C LYS A 46 5.84 7.85 13.81
N TRP A 47 4.63 8.08 13.30
CA TRP A 47 3.39 7.77 14.01
C TRP A 47 3.23 6.27 14.31
N LEU A 48 3.67 5.37 13.41
CA LEU A 48 3.67 3.93 13.65
C LEU A 48 4.73 3.51 14.68
N ASP A 49 5.90 4.14 14.66
CA ASP A 49 7.01 3.82 15.58
C ASP A 49 6.75 4.30 17.02
N GLU A 50 5.91 5.33 17.19
CA GLU A 50 5.47 5.82 18.50
C GLU A 50 4.67 4.79 19.30
N ASP A 51 3.99 3.85 18.65
CA ASP A 51 3.18 2.83 19.34
C ASP A 51 3.13 1.52 18.54
N PRO A 52 3.82 0.45 19.02
CA PRO A 52 3.81 -0.85 18.37
C PRO A 52 2.42 -1.48 18.21
N GLN A 53 1.42 -1.11 19.04
CA GLN A 53 0.06 -1.64 18.92
C GLN A 53 -0.64 -1.18 17.63
N ARG A 54 -0.17 -0.09 17.02
CA ARG A 54 -0.65 0.39 15.71
C ARG A 54 -0.17 -0.50 14.56
N LYS A 55 0.84 -1.33 14.80
CA LYS A 55 1.40 -2.26 13.81
C LYS A 55 0.64 -3.59 13.89
N PHE A 56 -0.44 -3.69 13.12
CA PHE A 56 -1.24 -4.92 13.04
C PHE A 56 -0.54 -5.98 12.19
N VAL A 57 0.00 -7.00 12.86
CA VAL A 57 0.63 -8.15 12.18
C VAL A 57 -0.35 -9.31 12.10
N ASN A 58 -0.65 -9.75 10.88
CA ASN A 58 -1.43 -10.97 10.65
C ASN A 58 -0.47 -12.15 10.47
N LEU A 59 -0.37 -13.02 11.49
CA LEU A 59 0.53 -14.16 11.48
C LEU A 59 0.23 -15.16 10.37
N ILE A 60 -1.05 -15.39 10.04
CA ILE A 60 -1.47 -16.28 8.95
C ILE A 60 -0.97 -15.74 7.61
N THR A 61 -1.04 -14.43 7.39
CA THR A 61 -0.49 -13.79 6.20
C THR A 61 1.03 -13.91 6.14
N ASN A 62 1.73 -13.70 7.26
CA ASN A 62 3.19 -13.85 7.32
C ASN A 62 3.61 -15.28 6.95
N GLU A 63 2.98 -16.30 7.52
CA GLU A 63 3.30 -17.70 7.22
C GLU A 63 3.10 -18.05 5.73
N LYS A 64 2.05 -17.49 5.10
CA LYS A 64 1.80 -17.65 3.66
C LYS A 64 2.93 -17.02 2.83
N ILE A 65 3.36 -15.80 3.18
CA ILE A 65 4.48 -15.12 2.52
C ILE A 65 5.76 -15.94 2.69
N GLU A 66 6.06 -16.41 3.90
CA GLU A 66 7.23 -17.24 4.19
C GLU A 66 7.25 -18.53 3.37
N ARG A 67 6.09 -19.17 3.18
CA ARG A 67 5.96 -20.35 2.30
C ARG A 67 6.33 -20.03 0.85
N ILE A 68 5.84 -18.90 0.32
CA ILE A 68 6.16 -18.45 -1.05
C ILE A 68 7.65 -18.15 -1.18
N LEU A 69 8.25 -17.46 -0.21
CA LEU A 69 9.68 -17.13 -0.21
C LEU A 69 10.56 -18.38 -0.17
N ARG A 70 10.21 -19.41 0.61
CA ARG A 70 10.94 -20.69 0.63
C ARG A 70 10.93 -21.36 -0.74
N SER A 71 9.77 -21.41 -1.40
CA SER A 71 9.67 -21.99 -2.75
C SER A 71 10.50 -21.21 -3.77
N TYR A 72 10.51 -19.87 -3.72
CA TYR A 72 11.31 -19.04 -4.63
C TYR A 72 12.82 -19.23 -4.42
N LYS A 73 13.29 -19.29 -3.17
CA LYS A 73 14.72 -19.47 -2.85
C LYS A 73 15.27 -20.86 -3.20
N ALA A 74 14.40 -21.84 -3.43
CA ALA A 74 14.78 -23.20 -3.81
C ALA A 74 14.81 -23.41 -5.34
N LEU A 75 14.43 -22.40 -6.13
CA LEU A 75 14.68 -22.34 -7.58
C LEU A 75 16.15 -22.02 -7.84
#